data_AF-A0A4Y9ZJ42-F1
#
_entry.id   AF-A0A4Y9ZJ42-F1
#
_cell.length_a   1.000
_cell.length_b   1.000
_cell.length_c   1.000
_cell.angle_alpha   90.00
_cell.angle_beta   90.00
_cell.angle_gamma   90.00
#
_symmetry.space_group_name_H-M   'P 1'
#
loop_
_entity.id
_entity.type
_entity.pdbx_description
1 polymer ?
#
loop_
_entity_poly.entity_id
_entity_poly.type
_entity_poly.pdbx_seq_one_letter_code
_entity_poly.pdbx_strand_id
1 'polypeptide(L)'
;MKASIALAESKKPSDVKAVSKSLMYNIAIIPASEVSKEKKKQAKVNMYMKLTSSDMISKYKHKLLDKISTRLDKQDLNLGMFSIDFTIARISTAPLPVNSAEDYQNMIDRAVGARSDTIIINLEVTEKVHPIEKK
;
A
#
# COMPACT_ATOMS: atom_id res chain seq x y z
N MET A 1 -34.15 -7.02 59.02
CA MET A 1 -32.85 -6.48 58.59
C MET A 1 -32.70 -6.79 57.11
N LYS A 2 -32.81 -5.78 56.23
CA LYS A 2 -32.59 -5.92 54.78
C LYS A 2 -31.24 -5.26 54.47
N ALA A 3 -30.30 -6.02 53.92
CA ALA A 3 -29.09 -5.47 53.31
C ALA A 3 -28.86 -6.20 51.99
N SER A 4 -28.81 -5.40 50.94
CA SER A 4 -28.93 -5.76 49.54
C SER A 4 -27.64 -6.32 48.96
N ILE A 5 -27.81 -7.22 48.00
CA ILE A 5 -26.77 -7.76 47.12
C ILE A 5 -26.23 -6.63 46.25
N ALA A 6 -24.94 -6.34 46.34
CA ALA A 6 -24.25 -5.47 45.39
C ALA A 6 -23.76 -6.34 44.21
N LEU A 7 -24.50 -6.30 43.10
CA LEU A 7 -24.10 -6.79 41.80
C LEU A 7 -24.08 -5.61 40.82
N ALA A 8 -22.90 -5.04 40.57
CA ALA A 8 -22.53 -4.19 39.43
C ALA A 8 -21.02 -3.89 39.61
N GLU A 9 -20.12 -3.91 38.63
CA GLU A 9 -20.27 -3.54 37.23
C GLU A 9 -19.33 -4.39 36.35
N SER A 10 -19.88 -4.97 35.27
CA SER A 10 -19.09 -5.51 34.17
C SER A 10 -18.37 -4.36 33.46
N LYS A 11 -17.05 -4.29 33.58
CA LYS A 11 -16.21 -3.41 32.76
C LYS A 11 -16.45 -3.74 31.28
N LYS A 12 -17.02 -2.78 30.54
CA LYS A 12 -17.04 -2.77 29.07
C LYS A 12 -15.60 -2.96 28.56
N PRO A 13 -15.37 -3.72 27.47
CA PRO A 13 -14.05 -3.77 26.85
C PRO A 13 -13.71 -2.35 26.39
N SER A 14 -12.63 -1.82 26.95
CA SER A 14 -12.02 -0.57 26.55
C SER A 14 -11.72 -0.62 25.06
N ASP A 15 -12.39 0.26 24.34
CA ASP A 15 -12.14 0.63 22.94
C ASP A 15 -10.65 0.98 22.81
N VAL A 16 -9.83 -0.01 22.46
CA VAL A 16 -8.43 0.22 22.09
C VAL A 16 -8.51 1.01 20.81
N LYS A 17 -8.44 2.35 20.89
CA LYS A 17 -8.22 3.20 19.74
C LYS A 17 -6.98 2.68 19.03
N ALA A 18 -7.18 1.89 17.98
CA ALA A 18 -6.11 1.47 17.10
C ALA A 18 -5.43 2.75 16.62
N VAL A 19 -4.18 2.97 17.03
CA VAL A 19 -3.44 4.18 16.69
C VAL A 19 -3.20 4.13 15.18
N SER A 20 -4.07 4.84 14.45
CA SER A 20 -3.97 4.97 13.00
C SER A 20 -2.75 5.79 12.66
N LYS A 21 -1.73 5.16 12.07
CA LYS A 21 -0.51 5.83 11.62
C LYS A 21 -0.69 6.41 10.22
N SER A 22 -0.04 7.53 9.95
CA SER A 22 0.02 8.14 8.64
C SER A 22 1.09 7.43 7.78
N LEU A 23 0.68 6.91 6.63
CA LEU A 23 1.55 6.22 5.68
C LEU A 23 1.75 7.10 4.44
N MET A 24 3.02 7.38 4.13
CA MET A 24 3.43 8.06 2.91
C MET A 24 3.94 7.02 1.92
N TYR A 25 3.33 6.95 0.75
CA TYR A 25 3.73 6.08 -0.35
C TYR A 25 4.51 6.89 -1.37
N ASN A 26 5.77 6.53 -1.58
CA ASN A 26 6.60 7.02 -2.67
C ASN A 26 6.51 6.03 -3.84
N ILE A 27 5.81 6.42 -4.90
CA ILE A 27 5.47 5.53 -6.02
C ILE A 27 6.38 5.87 -7.19
N ALA A 28 7.13 4.89 -7.67
CA ALA A 28 7.92 4.96 -8.88
C ALA A 28 7.29 4.05 -9.95
N ILE A 29 6.73 4.65 -11.00
CA ILE A 29 6.12 3.92 -12.12
C ILE A 29 7.15 3.73 -13.24
N ILE A 30 7.27 2.50 -13.72
CA ILE A 30 8.05 2.12 -14.90
C ILE A 30 7.05 1.81 -16.04
N PRO A 31 6.90 2.69 -17.04
CA PRO A 31 6.04 2.46 -18.19
C PRO A 31 6.53 1.27 -19.04
N ALA A 32 5.64 0.63 -19.78
CA ALA A 32 5.98 -0.53 -20.63
C ALA A 32 7.13 -0.25 -21.62
N SER A 33 7.20 0.99 -22.14
CA SER A 33 8.27 1.44 -23.05
C SER A 33 9.67 1.44 -22.40
N GLU A 34 9.74 1.51 -21.08
CA GLU A 34 10.98 1.53 -20.31
C GLU A 34 11.37 0.12 -19.83
N VAL A 35 10.43 -0.82 -19.72
CA VAL A 35 10.66 -2.15 -19.14
C VAL A 35 11.73 -2.95 -19.88
N SER A 36 11.84 -2.78 -21.20
CA SER A 36 12.83 -3.46 -22.05
C SER A 36 14.26 -2.92 -21.90
N LYS A 37 14.44 -1.74 -21.27
CA LYS A 37 15.75 -1.14 -21.05
C LYS A 37 16.44 -1.74 -19.83
N GLU A 38 17.77 -1.64 -19.80
CA GLU A 38 18.55 -1.99 -18.59
C GLU A 38 18.04 -1.20 -17.38
N LYS A 39 17.89 -1.85 -16.21
CA LYS A 39 17.30 -1.25 -14.99
C LYS A 39 17.84 0.15 -14.64
N LYS A 40 19.15 0.38 -14.83
CA LYS A 40 19.79 1.68 -14.54
C LYS A 40 19.43 2.80 -15.52
N LYS A 41 18.94 2.44 -16.71
CA LYS A 41 18.54 3.34 -17.80
C LYS A 41 17.03 3.54 -17.90
N GLN A 42 16.25 2.83 -17.07
CA GLN A 42 14.80 2.95 -17.06
C GLN A 42 14.41 4.31 -16.49
N ALA A 43 13.65 5.09 -17.26
CA ALA A 43 13.02 6.28 -16.73
C ALA A 43 11.87 5.87 -15.80
N LYS A 44 11.80 6.50 -14.62
CA LYS A 44 10.71 6.30 -13.66
C LYS A 44 9.91 7.57 -13.49
N VAL A 45 8.60 7.44 -13.44
CA VAL A 45 7.69 8.54 -13.08
C VAL A 45 7.41 8.44 -11.59
N ASN A 46 7.90 9.42 -10.83
CA ASN A 46 7.73 9.44 -9.37
C ASN A 46 6.51 10.25 -8.94
N MET A 47 5.83 9.81 -7.90
CA MET A 47 4.73 10.53 -7.25
C MET A 47 4.51 10.09 -5.81
N TYR A 48 3.69 10.84 -5.09
CA TYR A 48 3.38 10.56 -3.69
C TYR A 48 1.89 10.34 -3.47
N MET A 49 1.59 9.46 -2.52
CA MET A 49 0.24 9.18 -2.04
C MET A 49 0.26 9.10 -0.52
N LYS A 50 -0.79 9.62 0.13
CA LYS A 50 -0.97 9.53 1.58
C LYS A 50 -2.23 8.74 1.91
N LEU A 51 -2.08 7.77 2.81
CA LEU A 51 -3.16 6.98 3.39
C LEU A 51 -2.92 6.81 4.89
N THR A 52 -3.90 6.28 5.60
CA THR A 52 -3.75 5.86 6.99
C THR A 52 -3.63 4.34 7.08
N SER A 53 -3.02 3.83 8.16
CA SER A 53 -2.93 2.39 8.40
C SER A 53 -4.29 1.71 8.64
N SER A 54 -5.33 2.50 8.90
CA SER A 54 -6.72 2.06 9.04
C SER A 54 -7.48 2.04 7.70
N ASP A 55 -6.89 2.56 6.61
CA ASP A 55 -7.56 2.57 5.32
C ASP A 55 -7.66 1.15 4.75
N MET A 56 -8.83 0.84 4.17
CA MET A 56 -9.07 -0.45 3.53
C MET A 56 -8.25 -0.60 2.24
N ILE A 57 -7.93 -1.85 1.89
CA ILE A 57 -7.24 -2.18 0.63
C ILE A 57 -7.96 -1.64 -0.61
N SER A 58 -9.30 -1.59 -0.61
CA SER A 58 -10.10 -1.03 -1.71
C SER A 58 -9.74 0.43 -1.97
N LYS A 59 -9.60 1.22 -0.90
CA LYS A 59 -9.20 2.63 -0.96
C LYS A 59 -7.76 2.79 -1.43
N TYR A 60 -6.86 1.92 -0.97
CA TYR A 60 -5.48 1.86 -1.48
C TYR A 60 -5.45 1.61 -2.99
N LYS A 61 -6.15 0.57 -3.45
CA LYS A 61 -6.21 0.20 -4.88
C LYS A 61 -6.80 1.33 -5.73
N HIS A 62 -7.91 1.92 -5.30
CA HIS A 62 -8.55 3.02 -6.02
C HIS A 62 -7.64 4.24 -6.11
N LYS A 63 -7.03 4.68 -5.00
CA LYS A 63 -6.12 5.83 -5.02
C LYS A 63 -4.87 5.56 -5.85
N LEU A 64 -4.31 4.36 -5.77
CA LEU A 64 -3.14 3.98 -6.56
C LEU A 64 -3.47 4.04 -8.06
N LEU A 65 -4.61 3.47 -8.46
CA LEU A 65 -5.04 3.46 -9.85
C LEU A 65 -5.32 4.88 -10.39
N ASP A 66 -6.01 5.70 -9.61
CA ASP A 66 -6.26 7.12 -9.92
C ASP A 66 -4.95 7.89 -10.15
N LYS A 67 -3.96 7.67 -9.28
CA LYS A 67 -2.63 8.29 -9.40
C LYS A 67 -1.88 7.83 -10.63
N ILE A 68 -1.90 6.54 -10.95
CA ILE A 68 -1.28 5.98 -12.15
C ILE A 68 -1.97 6.53 -13.40
N SER A 69 -3.30 6.50 -13.45
CA SER A 69 -4.10 7.00 -14.59
C SER A 69 -3.80 8.47 -14.88
N THR A 70 -3.84 9.31 -13.85
CA THR A 70 -3.53 10.74 -13.95
C THR A 70 -2.11 10.99 -14.48
N ARG A 71 -1.15 10.13 -14.10
CA ARG A 71 0.28 10.35 -14.44
C ARG A 71 0.72 9.74 -15.75
N LEU A 72 0.05 8.68 -16.20
CA LEU A 72 0.30 8.08 -17.51
C LEU A 72 -0.62 8.62 -18.59
N ASP A 73 -1.60 9.47 -18.24
CA ASP A 73 -2.65 9.97 -19.14
C ASP A 73 -3.36 8.83 -19.89
N LYS A 74 -3.66 7.76 -19.15
CA LYS A 74 -4.31 6.55 -19.67
C LYS A 74 -5.68 6.37 -19.03
N GLN A 75 -6.67 6.11 -19.87
CA GLN A 75 -8.01 5.67 -19.46
C GLN A 75 -8.05 4.14 -19.38
N ASP A 76 -9.02 3.59 -18.63
CA ASP A 76 -9.27 2.15 -18.51
C ASP A 76 -8.10 1.28 -17.99
N LEU A 77 -7.31 1.83 -17.06
CA LEU A 77 -6.28 1.06 -16.39
C LEU A 77 -6.88 0.04 -15.40
N ASN A 78 -6.23 -1.12 -15.30
CA ASN A 78 -6.47 -2.08 -14.23
C ASN A 78 -5.15 -2.39 -13.52
N LEU A 79 -5.16 -2.48 -12.19
CA LEU A 79 -3.99 -2.90 -11.41
C LEU A 79 -3.43 -4.26 -11.84
N GLY A 80 -4.24 -5.14 -12.42
CA GLY A 80 -3.79 -6.41 -12.99
C GLY A 80 -2.77 -6.26 -14.13
N MET A 81 -2.74 -5.10 -14.80
CA MET A 81 -1.77 -4.74 -15.85
C MET A 81 -0.41 -4.34 -15.28
N PHE A 82 -0.27 -4.24 -13.96
CA PHE A 82 0.96 -3.83 -13.30
C PHE A 82 1.49 -4.92 -12.36
N SER A 83 2.81 -4.98 -12.21
CA SER A 83 3.47 -5.59 -11.06
C SER A 83 3.72 -4.50 -10.04
N ILE A 84 3.40 -4.75 -8.77
CA ILE A 84 3.57 -3.78 -7.70
C ILE A 84 4.39 -4.42 -6.60
N ASP A 85 5.53 -3.82 -6.31
CA ASP A 85 6.46 -4.27 -5.28
C ASP A 85 6.68 -3.14 -4.27
N PHE A 86 6.79 -3.47 -2.99
CA PHE A 86 7.04 -2.51 -1.93
C PHE A 86 8.35 -2.74 -1.20
N THR A 87 8.94 -1.66 -0.71
CA THR A 87 10.03 -1.67 0.27
C THR A 87 9.77 -0.64 1.35
N ILE A 88 10.27 -0.91 2.55
CA ILE A 88 10.22 0.02 3.68
C ILE A 88 11.64 0.16 4.20
N ALA A 89 12.18 1.38 4.16
CA ALA A 89 13.57 1.62 4.55
C ALA A 89 13.84 1.06 5.97
N ARG A 90 14.94 0.31 6.11
CA ARG A 90 15.40 -0.32 7.37
C ARG A 90 14.51 -1.42 7.96
N ILE A 91 13.33 -1.69 7.38
CA ILE A 91 12.38 -2.70 7.87
C ILE A 91 12.21 -3.82 6.84
N SER A 92 12.00 -3.46 5.58
CA SER A 92 11.83 -4.40 4.46
C SER A 92 12.61 -3.86 3.26
N THR A 93 13.90 -4.19 3.21
CA THR A 93 14.82 -3.69 2.18
C THR A 93 14.76 -4.48 0.88
N ALA A 94 14.34 -5.75 0.96
CA ALA A 94 14.03 -6.55 -0.22
C ALA A 94 12.63 -6.16 -0.76
N PRO A 95 12.48 -5.96 -2.08
CA PRO A 95 11.18 -5.77 -2.71
C PRO A 95 10.27 -6.97 -2.45
N LEU A 96 9.04 -6.69 -2.01
CA LEU A 96 8.00 -7.69 -1.79
C LEU A 96 6.76 -7.36 -2.61
N PRO A 97 6.09 -8.35 -3.22
CA PRO A 97 4.92 -8.09 -4.06
C PRO A 97 3.71 -7.62 -3.25
N VAL A 98 2.81 -6.86 -3.88
CA VAL A 98 1.49 -6.49 -3.35
C VAL A 98 0.40 -6.92 -4.34
N ASN A 99 0.09 -8.22 -4.37
CA ASN A 99 -0.86 -8.80 -5.32
C ASN A 99 -2.21 -9.14 -4.68
N SER A 100 -2.23 -9.32 -3.36
CA SER A 100 -3.40 -9.80 -2.61
C SER A 100 -3.74 -8.91 -1.40
N ALA A 101 -4.86 -9.25 -0.74
CA ALA A 101 -5.22 -8.62 0.53
C ALA A 101 -4.23 -8.97 1.65
N GLU A 102 -3.69 -10.19 1.62
CA GLU A 102 -2.68 -10.66 2.58
C GLU A 102 -1.37 -9.89 2.41
N ASP A 103 -0.91 -9.69 1.17
CA ASP A 103 0.30 -8.91 0.89
C ASP A 103 0.17 -7.46 1.36
N TYR A 104 -1.01 -6.86 1.13
CA TYR A 104 -1.31 -5.52 1.62
C TYR A 104 -1.27 -5.47 3.14
N GLN A 105 -1.90 -6.43 3.83
CA GLN A 105 -1.87 -6.47 5.29
C GLN A 105 -0.44 -6.63 5.82
N ASN A 106 0.37 -7.50 5.21
CA ASN A 106 1.78 -7.68 5.55
C ASN A 106 2.58 -6.37 5.39
N MET A 107 2.34 -5.62 4.32
CA MET A 107 2.92 -4.28 4.15
C MET A 107 2.52 -3.32 5.27
N ILE A 108 1.23 -3.30 5.64
CA ILE A 108 0.72 -2.43 6.72
C ILE A 108 1.29 -2.84 8.08
N ASP A 109 1.35 -4.14 8.39
CA ASP A 109 1.89 -4.64 9.66
C ASP A 109 3.36 -4.27 9.83
N ARG A 110 4.16 -4.44 8.76
CA ARG A 110 5.56 -4.01 8.73
C ARG A 110 5.70 -2.50 8.91
N ALA A 111 4.83 -1.73 8.27
CA ALA A 111 4.83 -0.28 8.39
C ALA A 111 4.47 0.15 9.82
N VAL A 112 3.38 -0.35 10.40
CA VAL A 112 2.90 0.02 11.73
C VAL A 112 3.86 -0.43 12.83
N GLY A 113 4.59 -1.53 12.64
CA GLY A 113 5.66 -1.97 13.55
C GLY A 113 6.84 -0.99 13.64
N ALA A 114 6.97 -0.04 12.71
CA ALA A 114 8.01 0.99 12.74
C ALA A 114 7.82 1.95 13.92
N ARG A 115 8.92 2.32 14.58
CA ARG A 115 8.92 3.34 15.66
C ARG A 115 8.80 4.79 15.17
N SER A 116 8.54 5.02 13.88
CA SER A 116 8.42 6.36 13.28
C SER A 116 6.97 6.81 13.20
N ASP A 117 6.72 8.10 13.43
CA ASP A 117 5.40 8.73 13.31
C ASP A 117 4.96 8.89 11.85
N THR A 118 5.94 9.03 10.94
CA THR A 118 5.72 8.99 9.50
C THR A 118 6.51 7.85 8.90
N ILE A 119 5.79 6.93 8.25
CA ILE A 119 6.39 5.78 7.58
C ILE A 119 6.36 6.04 6.08
N ILE A 120 7.52 5.87 5.44
CA ILE A 120 7.65 5.95 3.99
C ILE A 120 7.72 4.54 3.42
N ILE A 121 6.71 4.20 2.63
CA ILE A 121 6.63 2.95 1.87
C ILE A 121 7.01 3.31 0.43
N ASN A 122 8.07 2.72 -0.11
CA ASN A 122 8.40 2.88 -1.53
C ASN A 122 7.69 1.80 -2.31
N LEU A 123 6.92 2.20 -3.32
CA LEU A 123 6.26 1.31 -4.28
C LEU A 123 6.95 1.42 -5.63
N GLU A 124 7.35 0.29 -6.19
CA GLU A 124 7.76 0.18 -7.58
C GLU A 124 6.60 -0.44 -8.37
N VAL A 125 6.09 0.29 -9.35
CA VAL A 125 4.95 -0.13 -10.18
C VAL A 125 5.45 -0.31 -11.59
N THR A 126 5.48 -1.55 -12.06
CA THR A 126 5.99 -1.89 -13.40
C THR A 126 4.84 -2.32 -14.30
N GLU A 127 4.65 -1.64 -15.43
CA GLU A 127 3.64 -2.06 -16.41
C GLU A 127 4.04 -3.41 -17.03
N LYS A 128 3.14 -4.38 -17.02
CA LYS A 128 3.38 -5.70 -17.63
C LYS A 128 3.37 -5.55 -19.14
N VAL A 129 4.45 -5.98 -19.79
CA VAL A 129 4.47 -6.08 -21.25
C VAL A 129 3.69 -7.33 -21.63
N HIS A 130 2.47 -7.16 -22.13
CA HIS A 130 1.77 -8.27 -22.79
C HIS A 130 2.53 -8.58 -24.10
N PRO A 131 2.91 -9.84 -24.35
CA PRO A 131 3.44 -10.21 -25.65
C PRO A 131 2.35 -9.89 -26.69
N ILE A 132 2.67 -9.03 -27.64
CA ILE A 132 1.86 -8.86 -28.85
C ILE A 132 1.99 -10.19 -29.58
N GLU A 133 0.96 -11.04 -29.50
CA GLU A 133 0.84 -12.19 -30.40
C GLU A 133 0.81 -11.64 -31.83
N LYS A 134 1.94 -11.75 -32.53
CA LYS A 134 1.98 -11.53 -33.97
C LYS A 134 1.16 -12.66 -34.60
N LYS A 135 -0.03 -12.33 -35.10
CA LYS A 135 -0.76 -13.18 -36.06
C LYS A 135 -0.02 -13.23 -37.39
#